data_AF-A0A8T3MYT9-F1
#
_entry.id   AF-A0A8T3MYT9-F1
#
_cell.length_a   1.000
_cell.length_b   1.000
_cell.length_c   1.000
_cell.angle_alpha   90.00
_cell.angle_beta   90.00
_cell.angle_gamma   90.00
#
_symmetry.space_group_name_H-M   'P 1'
#
loop_
_entity.id
_entity.type
_entity.pdbx_description
1 polymer ?
#
loop_
_entity_poly.entity_id
_entity_poly.type
_entity_poly.pdbx_seq_one_letter_code
_entity_poly.pdbx_strand_id
1 'polypeptide(L)'
;MSLILLVLTSAQLLDLGTFVVMVRLHGPAAEANPLVGHLLISLGLPFVAVAKVALLSVVVAIMAILIGREEVPAHGRLVGVIVTVGIVAGLLGAWSNAGVIL
;
A
#
# COMPACT_ATOMS: atom_id res chain seq x y z
N MET A 1 -15.17 6.67 -11.02
CA MET A 1 -13.98 7.06 -10.24
C MET A 1 -13.96 6.49 -8.83
N SER A 2 -15.07 6.55 -8.07
CA SER A 2 -15.12 6.08 -6.67
C SER A 2 -14.79 4.59 -6.47
N LEU A 3 -15.17 3.73 -7.42
CA LEU A 3 -14.84 2.30 -7.38
C LEU A 3 -13.31 2.06 -7.42
N ILE A 4 -12.59 2.84 -8.22
CA ILE A 4 -11.14 2.70 -8.40
C ILE A 4 -10.40 3.04 -7.11
N LEU A 5 -10.82 4.12 -6.42
CA LEU A 5 -10.29 4.48 -5.11
C LEU A 5 -10.59 3.40 -4.06
N LEU A 6 -11.79 2.80 -4.12
CA LEU A 6 -12.16 1.71 -3.23
C LEU A 6 -11.26 0.50 -3.47
N VAL A 7 -11.07 0.07 -4.72
CA VAL A 7 -10.18 -1.05 -5.08
C VAL A 7 -8.73 -0.79 -4.66
N LEU A 8 -8.21 0.42 -4.91
CA LEU A 8 -6.87 0.82 -4.47
C LEU A 8 -6.74 0.74 -2.95
N THR A 9 -7.71 1.29 -2.21
CA THR A 9 -7.71 1.27 -0.74
C THR A 9 -7.78 -0.16 -0.23
N SER A 10 -8.66 -1.00 -0.79
CA SER A 10 -8.79 -2.40 -0.41
C SER A 10 -7.52 -3.20 -0.67
N ALA A 11 -6.86 -3.00 -1.82
CA ALA A 11 -5.59 -3.67 -2.14
C ALA A 11 -4.49 -3.29 -1.14
N GLN A 12 -4.44 -2.03 -0.73
CA GLN A 12 -3.43 -1.52 0.21
C GLN A 12 -3.72 -1.97 1.65
N LEU A 13 -5.00 -2.05 2.05
CA LEU A 13 -5.38 -2.62 3.34
C LEU A 13 -5.11 -4.13 3.41
N LEU A 14 -5.29 -4.85 2.30
CA LEU A 14 -4.94 -6.27 2.21
C LEU A 14 -3.43 -6.49 2.37
N ASP A 15 -2.59 -5.68 1.72
CA ASP A 15 -1.14 -5.68 1.94
C ASP A 15 -0.81 -5.42 3.42
N LEU A 16 -1.39 -4.38 4.02
CA LEU A 16 -1.13 -4.06 5.42
C LEU A 16 -1.56 -5.18 6.37
N GLY A 17 -2.75 -5.75 6.17
CA GLY A 17 -3.28 -6.82 7.02
C GLY A 17 -2.41 -8.07 6.96
N THR A 18 -2.04 -8.51 5.75
CA THR A 18 -1.16 -9.66 5.55
C THR A 18 0.25 -9.38 6.10
N PHE A 19 0.79 -8.18 5.91
CA PHE A 19 2.07 -7.78 6.50
C PHE A 19 2.06 -7.88 8.03
N VAL A 20 1.01 -7.36 8.69
CA VAL A 20 0.88 -7.43 10.16
C VAL A 20 0.81 -8.87 10.64
N VAL A 21 0.06 -9.73 9.94
CA VAL A 21 -0.04 -11.17 10.29
C VAL A 21 1.30 -11.87 10.08
N MET A 22 1.95 -11.67 8.94
CA MET A 22 3.26 -12.25 8.63
C MET A 22 4.29 -11.90 9.70
N VAL A 23 4.44 -10.62 10.05
CA VAL A 23 5.41 -10.17 11.06
C VAL A 23 5.07 -10.73 12.44
N ARG A 24 3.79 -10.87 12.80
CA ARG A 24 3.38 -11.49 14.07
C ARG A 24 3.72 -12.97 14.16
N LEU A 25 3.65 -13.70 13.06
CA LEU A 25 3.89 -15.14 13.02
C LEU A 25 5.38 -15.48 12.83
N HIS A 26 6.06 -14.77 11.93
CA HIS A 26 7.41 -15.11 11.46
C HIS A 26 8.48 -14.08 11.83
N GLY A 27 8.10 -12.97 12.46
CA GLY A 27 9.00 -11.90 12.88
C GLY A 27 9.49 -11.01 11.74
N PRO A 28 10.33 -10.00 12.04
CA PRO A 28 10.80 -9.01 11.05
C PRO A 28 11.68 -9.58 9.94
N ALA A 29 12.37 -10.70 10.18
CA ALA A 29 13.26 -11.33 9.20
C ALA A 29 12.51 -11.99 8.03
N ALA A 30 11.19 -12.19 8.17
CA ALA A 30 10.32 -12.69 7.14
C ALA A 30 10.02 -11.67 6.03
N GLU A 31 10.28 -10.38 6.29
CA GLU A 31 10.06 -9.31 5.33
C GLU A 31 11.14 -9.34 4.24
N ALA A 32 10.71 -9.54 2.99
CA ALA A 32 11.61 -9.60 1.84
C ALA A 32 12.23 -8.23 1.51
N ASN A 33 11.58 -7.13 1.90
CA ASN A 33 12.11 -5.79 1.67
C ASN A 33 13.13 -5.43 2.77
N PRO A 34 14.43 -5.29 2.46
CA PRO A 34 15.46 -5.04 3.47
C PRO A 34 15.27 -3.68 4.18
N LEU A 35 14.70 -2.68 3.50
CA LEU A 35 14.42 -1.38 4.12
C LEU A 35 13.28 -1.49 5.13
N VAL A 36 12.21 -2.21 4.80
CA VAL A 36 11.07 -2.42 5.71
C VAL A 36 11.50 -3.31 6.88
N GLY A 37 12.28 -4.36 6.62
CA GLY A 37 12.87 -5.21 7.66
C GLY A 37 13.74 -4.40 8.64
N HIS A 38 14.59 -3.50 8.14
CA HIS A 38 15.40 -2.62 8.98
C HIS A 38 14.55 -1.65 9.81
N LEU A 39 13.51 -1.06 9.22
CA LEU A 39 12.58 -0.18 9.94
C LEU A 39 11.77 -0.94 11.00
N LEU A 40 11.33 -2.17 10.71
CA LEU A 40 10.64 -3.04 11.67
C LEU A 40 11.51 -3.36 12.87
N ILE A 41 12.78 -3.69 12.65
CA ILE A 41 13.73 -3.99 13.72
C ILE A 41 14.02 -2.74 14.56
N SER A 42 14.14 -1.58 13.92
CA SER A 42 14.57 -0.35 14.58
C SER A 42 13.44 0.39 15.31
N LEU A 43 12.22 0.35 14.76
CA LEU A 43 11.09 1.19 15.20
C LEU A 43 9.84 0.38 15.57
N GLY A 44 9.82 -0.91 15.27
CA GLY A 44 8.73 -1.82 15.62
C GLY A 44 7.56 -1.80 14.64
N LEU A 45 6.71 -2.83 14.78
CA LEU A 45 5.53 -3.05 13.95
C LEU A 45 4.52 -1.88 13.98
N PRO A 46 4.19 -1.26 15.14
CA PRO A 46 3.24 -0.14 15.18
C PRO A 46 3.70 1.05 14.34
N PHE A 47 5.00 1.38 14.38
CA PHE A 47 5.55 2.48 13.59
C PHE A 47 5.41 2.22 12.09
N VAL A 48 5.82 1.03 11.64
CA VAL A 48 5.78 0.67 10.20
C VAL A 48 4.33 0.59 9.69
N ALA A 49 3.41 0.08 10.51
CA ALA A 49 1.98 0.06 10.16
C ALA A 49 1.43 1.49 9.99
N VAL A 50 1.72 2.40 10.91
CA VAL A 50 1.32 3.81 10.80
C VAL A 50 1.95 4.47 9.57
N ALA A 51 3.23 4.21 9.28
CA ALA A 51 3.89 4.73 8.09
C ALA A 51 3.21 4.27 6.79
N LYS A 52 2.84 2.98 6.69
CA LYS A 52 2.06 2.46 5.55
C LYS A 52 0.70 3.15 5.42
N VAL A 53 -0.03 3.35 6.52
CA VAL A 53 -1.32 4.06 6.51
C VAL A 53 -1.18 5.53 6.12
N ALA A 54 -0.12 6.20 6.59
CA ALA A 54 0.17 7.58 6.22
C ALA A 54 0.46 7.71 4.72
N LEU A 55 1.27 6.79 4.17
CA LEU A 55 1.55 6.74 2.73
C LEU A 55 0.26 6.49 1.91
N LEU A 56 -0.57 5.53 2.33
CA LEU A 56 -1.87 5.28 1.71
C LEU A 56 -2.75 6.53 1.72
N SER A 57 -2.83 7.22 2.86
CA SER A 57 -3.61 8.46 3.00
C SER A 57 -3.11 9.55 2.05
N VAL A 58 -1.79 9.71 1.90
CA VAL A 58 -1.19 10.66 0.96
C VAL A 58 -1.54 10.31 -0.48
N VAL A 59 -1.42 9.05 -0.87
CA VAL A 59 -1.79 8.59 -2.23
C VAL A 59 -3.26 8.87 -2.48
N VAL A 60 -4.16 8.45 -1.58
CA VAL A 60 -5.61 8.68 -1.73
C VAL A 60 -5.95 10.17 -1.79
N ALA A 61 -5.31 11.01 -0.97
CA ALA A 61 -5.53 12.46 -0.99
C ALA A 61 -5.09 13.09 -2.31
N ILE A 62 -3.89 12.74 -2.81
CA ILE A 62 -3.41 13.20 -4.12
C ILE A 62 -4.40 12.78 -5.22
N MET A 63 -4.86 11.54 -5.19
CA MET A 63 -5.82 11.04 -6.17
C MET A 63 -7.15 11.78 -6.09
N ALA A 64 -7.69 12.01 -4.90
CA ALA A 64 -8.94 12.74 -4.71
C ALA A 64 -8.84 14.18 -5.26
N ILE A 65 -7.69 14.86 -5.04
CA ILE A 65 -7.44 16.19 -5.58
C ILE A 65 -7.36 16.18 -7.11
N LEU A 66 -6.64 15.21 -7.69
CA LEU A 66 -6.49 15.10 -9.14
C LEU A 66 -7.82 14.79 -9.84
N ILE A 67 -8.65 13.94 -9.24
CA ILE A 67 -10.01 13.62 -9.73
C ILE A 67 -10.91 14.86 -9.67
N GLY A 68 -10.83 15.67 -8.61
CA GLY A 68 -11.60 16.91 -8.50
C GLY A 68 -11.23 17.99 -9.53
N ARG A 69 -10.19 17.79 -10.34
CA ARG A 69 -9.71 18.71 -11.38
C ARG A 69 -9.91 18.17 -12.81
N GLU A 70 -11.00 17.41 -13.02
CA GLU A 70 -11.37 16.72 -14.27
C GLU A 70 -11.32 17.58 -15.55
N GLU A 71 -11.35 18.92 -15.47
CA GLU A 71 -11.30 19.84 -16.62
C GLU A 71 -9.95 19.90 -17.35
N VAL A 72 -8.89 19.24 -16.85
CA VAL A 72 -7.56 19.26 -17.49
C VAL A 72 -7.21 17.87 -18.08
N PRO A 73 -7.33 17.67 -19.42
CA PRO A 73 -7.21 16.35 -20.08
C PRO A 73 -5.87 15.63 -19.84
N ALA A 74 -4.80 16.37 -19.56
CA ALA A 74 -3.46 15.83 -19.37
C ALA A 74 -3.30 14.94 -18.11
N HIS A 75 -4.19 15.06 -17.12
CA HIS A 75 -4.04 14.36 -15.83
C HIS A 75 -4.62 12.94 -15.83
N GLY A 76 -5.56 12.63 -16.73
CA GLY A 76 -6.27 11.34 -16.71
C GLY A 76 -5.35 10.13 -16.90
N ARG A 77 -4.34 10.23 -17.77
CA ARG A 77 -3.40 9.12 -18.01
C ARG A 77 -2.48 8.88 -16.82
N LEU A 78 -1.97 9.95 -16.21
CA LEU A 78 -1.09 9.86 -15.03
C LEU A 78 -1.85 9.29 -13.83
N VAL A 79 -3.07 9.77 -13.58
CA VAL A 79 -4.00 9.23 -12.57
C VAL A 79 -4.22 7.74 -12.79
N GLY A 80 -4.52 7.32 -14.02
CA GLY A 80 -4.70 5.92 -14.36
C GLY A 80 -3.46 5.08 -14.03
N VAL A 81 -2.27 5.53 -14.44
CA VAL A 81 -1.01 4.83 -14.17
C VAL A 81 -0.74 4.71 -12.67
N ILE A 82 -0.86 5.81 -11.91
CA ILE A 82 -0.61 5.82 -10.46
C ILE A 82 -1.53 4.82 -9.76
N VAL A 83 -2.82 4.81 -10.10
CA VAL A 83 -3.76 3.88 -9.46
C VAL A 83 -3.49 2.44 -9.86
N THR A 84 -3.25 2.17 -11.15
CA THR A 84 -2.93 0.82 -11.59
C THR A 84 -1.67 0.29 -10.89
N VAL A 85 -0.60 1.10 -10.84
CA VAL A 85 0.62 0.74 -10.12
C VAL A 85 0.34 0.53 -8.63
N GLY A 86 -0.44 1.40 -7.99
CA GLY A 86 -0.78 1.28 -6.58
C GLY A 86 -1.60 0.01 -6.26
N ILE A 87 -2.57 -0.35 -7.11
CA ILE A 87 -3.35 -1.58 -6.97
C ILE A 87 -2.43 -2.79 -7.14
N VAL A 88 -1.64 -2.83 -8.21
CA VAL A 88 -0.72 -3.94 -8.49
C VAL A 88 0.30 -4.10 -7.36
N ALA A 89 0.89 -3.01 -6.88
CA ALA A 89 1.83 -3.04 -5.77
C ALA A 89 1.19 -3.58 -4.48
N GLY A 90 -0.04 -3.14 -4.15
CA GLY A 90 -0.77 -3.65 -2.98
C GLY A 90 -1.09 -5.14 -3.10
N LEU A 91 -1.52 -5.60 -4.27
CA LEU A 91 -1.79 -7.03 -4.50
C LEU A 91 -0.51 -7.88 -4.46
N LEU A 92 0.59 -7.40 -5.03
CA LEU A 92 1.88 -8.09 -4.99
C LEU A 92 2.43 -8.16 -3.56
N GLY A 93 2.34 -7.07 -2.80
CA GLY A 93 2.71 -7.05 -1.38
C GLY A 93 1.87 -8.05 -0.58
N ALA A 94 0.54 -8.01 -0.73
CA ALA A 94 -0.35 -8.95 -0.10
C ALA A 94 -0.04 -10.41 -0.43
N TRP A 95 0.23 -10.70 -1.71
CA TRP A 95 0.58 -12.03 -2.16
C TRP A 95 1.93 -12.49 -1.59
N SER A 96 2.94 -11.63 -1.60
CA SER A 96 4.26 -11.91 -1.01
C SER A 96 4.13 -12.25 0.48
N ASN A 97 3.38 -11.45 1.24
CA ASN A 97 3.16 -11.68 2.67
C ASN A 97 2.38 -12.98 2.90
N ALA A 98 1.33 -13.23 2.12
CA ALA A 98 0.51 -14.44 2.21
C ALA A 98 1.31 -15.71 1.90
N GLY A 99 2.22 -15.66 0.93
CA GLY A 99 3.11 -16.77 0.60
C GLY A 99 4.10 -17.14 1.71
N VAL A 100 4.36 -16.22 2.65
CA VAL A 100 5.15 -16.49 3.86
C VAL A 100 4.27 -16.94 5.03
N ILE A 101 2.99 -16.55 5.05
CA ILE A 101 2.03 -16.94 6.10
C ILE A 101 1.65 -18.43 5.98
N LEU A 102 1.49 -18.93 4.75
CA LEU A 102 1.07 -20.29 4.42
C LEU A 102 2.25 -21.26 4.40
#